data_AF-A0A1Y2LPV0-F1
#
_entry.id   AF-A0A1Y2LPV0-F1
#
_cell.length_a   1.000
_cell.length_b   1.000
_cell.length_c   1.000
_cell.angle_alpha   90.00
_cell.angle_beta   90.00
_cell.angle_gamma   90.00
#
_symmetry.space_group_name_H-M   'P 1'
#
loop_
_entity.id
_entity.type
_entity.pdbx_description
1 polymer ?
#
loop_
_entity_poly.entity_id
_entity_poly.type
_entity_poly.pdbx_seq_one_letter_code
_entity_poly.pdbx_strand_id
1 'polypeptide(L)'
;MLQQRSSRLLSSLSNCAFRSPAAPLSVSLSLRCRTQTQTQTQRPYSIHADASVGSKIQDIDPTKLSITRTSSPTALLPPEDLIFGRNFTDHMLSLEWTATEGWLPARITPYQNLSLDPATCVFHYAFECFEGMKAYKDKSGNIRLFRPDRNMARLNGSSARIALPTFDPDAMIDLIGKFVKEDARFIPE
;
A
#
# COMPACT_ATOMS: atom_id res chain seq x y z
N MET A 1 4.64 -2.71 -9.39
CA MET A 1 4.16 -2.83 -10.79
C MET A 1 4.04 -1.43 -11.39
N LEU A 2 5.03 -1.01 -12.18
CA LEU A 2 5.22 0.36 -12.67
C LEU A 2 4.45 0.68 -13.97
N GLN A 3 3.85 1.88 -14.10
CA GLN A 3 3.25 2.33 -15.38
C GLN A 3 3.33 3.86 -15.53
N GLN A 4 3.76 4.29 -16.71
CA GLN A 4 3.74 5.67 -17.20
C GLN A 4 2.34 6.07 -17.70
N ARG A 5 2.00 7.35 -17.58
CA ARG A 5 0.85 7.98 -18.28
C ARG A 5 1.35 9.23 -19.01
N SER A 6 0.95 9.34 -20.28
CA SER A 6 1.20 10.46 -21.18
C SER A 6 0.51 11.73 -20.70
N SER A 7 1.24 12.85 -20.72
CA SER A 7 0.79 14.20 -20.34
C SER A 7 0.18 14.95 -21.53
N ARG A 8 -1.03 15.48 -21.37
CA ARG A 8 -1.56 16.58 -22.21
C ARG A 8 -2.00 17.77 -21.34
N LEU A 9 -1.62 18.95 -21.82
CA LEU A 9 -1.65 20.32 -21.30
C LEU A 9 -3.07 20.88 -21.04
N LEU A 10 -3.27 21.66 -19.95
CA LEU A 10 -3.61 23.12 -19.85
C LEU A 10 -4.93 23.56 -20.56
N SER A 11 -5.79 24.47 -20.11
CA SER A 11 -5.78 25.61 -19.15
C SER A 11 -7.20 26.24 -19.10
N SER A 12 -7.42 27.16 -18.14
CA SER A 12 -8.21 28.43 -18.27
C SER A 12 -9.28 28.72 -17.19
N LEU A 13 -8.86 29.57 -16.24
CA LEU A 13 -9.49 30.68 -15.51
C LEU A 13 -10.95 31.11 -15.83
N SER A 14 -11.71 31.53 -14.80
CA SER A 14 -12.16 32.93 -14.63
C SER A 14 -12.93 33.21 -13.33
N ASN A 15 -12.62 34.38 -12.74
CA ASN A 15 -13.24 35.02 -11.57
C ASN A 15 -14.55 35.74 -11.93
N CYS A 16 -15.45 35.90 -10.95
CA CYS A 16 -16.37 37.02 -10.90
C CYS A 16 -16.58 37.47 -9.45
N ALA A 17 -16.57 38.79 -9.23
CA ALA A 17 -16.66 39.45 -7.95
C ALA A 17 -17.83 40.46 -7.91
N PHE A 18 -18.14 40.90 -6.69
CA PHE A 18 -18.88 42.10 -6.28
C PHE A 18 -20.43 42.08 -6.33
N ARG A 19 -21.11 42.32 -5.19
CA ARG A 19 -21.45 43.66 -4.61
C ARG A 19 -22.38 43.52 -3.37
N SER A 20 -22.19 44.36 -2.34
CA SER A 20 -23.09 44.65 -1.18
C SER A 20 -23.92 45.93 -1.47
N PRO A 21 -24.90 46.47 -0.66
CA PRO A 21 -25.07 46.39 0.82
C PRO A 21 -26.54 46.42 1.42
N ALA A 22 -26.62 46.36 2.77
CA ALA A 22 -27.62 46.94 3.73
C ALA A 22 -29.10 46.44 3.75
N ALA A 23 -29.90 46.38 4.84
CA ALA A 23 -29.83 46.37 6.32
C ALA A 23 -31.27 46.01 6.85
N PRO A 24 -31.62 46.10 8.14
CA PRO A 24 -32.04 44.97 8.99
C PRO A 24 -33.56 44.79 9.18
N LEU A 25 -34.00 43.55 9.45
CA LEU A 25 -35.30 43.26 10.08
C LEU A 25 -35.12 42.24 11.19
N SER A 26 -35.42 42.68 12.41
CA SER A 26 -35.47 41.88 13.63
C SER A 26 -36.61 40.87 13.54
N VAL A 27 -36.29 39.58 13.52
CA VAL A 27 -37.25 38.50 13.77
C VAL A 27 -36.64 37.59 14.82
N SER A 28 -37.21 37.64 16.01
CA SER A 28 -36.84 36.81 17.15
C SER A 28 -37.28 35.36 16.88
N LEU A 29 -36.40 34.55 16.27
CA LEU A 29 -36.61 33.11 16.15
C LEU A 29 -36.11 32.43 17.43
N SER A 30 -37.03 31.88 18.22
CA SER A 30 -36.73 30.98 19.32
C SER A 30 -36.02 29.73 18.80
N LEU A 31 -34.71 29.61 19.05
CA LEU A 31 -33.98 28.35 18.84
C LEU A 31 -34.43 27.35 19.90
N ARG A 32 -35.37 26.47 19.54
CA ARG A 32 -35.47 25.17 20.19
C ARG A 32 -34.33 24.30 19.67
N CYS A 33 -33.24 24.25 20.43
CA CYS A 33 -32.23 23.23 20.29
C CYS A 33 -32.88 21.87 20.58
N ARG A 34 -33.26 21.12 19.53
CA ARG A 34 -33.51 19.69 19.64
C ARG A 34 -32.14 19.03 19.76
N THR A 35 -31.75 18.67 20.97
CA THR A 35 -30.73 17.65 21.18
C THR A 35 -31.25 16.35 20.58
N GLN A 36 -30.87 16.05 19.34
CA GLN A 36 -30.99 14.71 18.80
C GLN A 36 -29.99 13.84 19.57
N THR A 37 -30.47 13.13 20.58
CA THR A 37 -29.77 11.95 21.09
C THR A 37 -29.71 10.94 19.97
N GLN A 38 -28.59 10.88 19.25
CA GLN A 38 -28.28 9.76 18.36
C GLN A 38 -28.10 8.53 19.25
N THR A 39 -29.16 7.77 19.44
CA THR A 39 -29.06 6.41 19.96
C THR A 39 -28.37 5.57 18.89
N GLN A 40 -27.07 5.39 19.05
CA GLN A 40 -26.27 4.49 18.23
C GLN A 40 -26.72 3.06 18.57
N THR A 41 -27.65 2.51 17.78
CA THR A 41 -28.06 1.11 17.92
C THR A 41 -26.91 0.23 17.47
N GLN A 42 -26.06 -0.19 18.41
CA GLN A 42 -25.06 -1.22 18.14
C GLN A 42 -25.78 -2.54 17.84
N ARG A 43 -25.38 -3.19 16.74
CA ARG A 43 -25.95 -4.48 16.34
C ARG A 43 -25.50 -5.53 17.35
N PRO A 44 -26.40 -6.41 17.85
CA PRO A 44 -26.06 -7.43 18.86
C PRO A 44 -25.10 -8.53 18.36
N TYR A 45 -24.67 -8.47 17.10
CA TYR A 45 -23.76 -9.45 16.47
C TYR A 45 -22.39 -8.86 16.11
N SER A 46 -22.04 -7.65 16.56
CA SER A 46 -20.65 -7.20 16.46
C SER A 46 -19.82 -7.94 17.50
N ILE A 47 -19.27 -9.08 17.09
CA ILE A 47 -18.21 -9.78 17.81
C ILE A 47 -17.05 -8.78 17.97
N HIS A 48 -16.82 -8.33 19.19
CA HIS A 48 -15.56 -7.69 19.54
C HIS A 48 -14.54 -8.82 19.67
N ALA A 49 -13.61 -8.90 18.73
CA ALA A 49 -12.46 -9.79 18.90
C ALA A 49 -11.63 -9.23 20.05
N ASP A 50 -11.78 -9.81 21.25
CA ASP A 50 -10.81 -9.62 22.31
C ASP A 50 -9.48 -10.18 21.77
N ALA A 51 -8.48 -9.31 21.66
CA ALA A 51 -7.14 -9.71 21.28
C ALA A 51 -6.69 -10.79 22.27
N SER A 52 -6.33 -11.97 21.76
CA SER A 52 -5.79 -13.02 22.60
C SER A 52 -4.63 -12.46 23.41
N VAL A 53 -4.69 -12.62 24.73
CA VAL A 53 -3.58 -12.33 25.65
C VAL A 53 -2.51 -13.39 25.39
N GLY A 54 -1.78 -13.23 24.29
CA GLY A 54 -0.74 -14.12 23.80
C GLY A 54 0.47 -13.28 23.40
N SER A 55 1.67 -13.86 23.57
CA SER A 55 2.99 -13.29 23.29
C SER A 55 2.99 -12.12 22.30
N LYS A 56 3.71 -11.03 22.61
CA LYS A 56 3.90 -9.90 21.69
C LYS A 56 4.58 -10.40 20.41
N ILE A 57 3.76 -10.71 19.41
CA ILE A 57 4.18 -11.24 18.12
C ILE A 57 5.09 -10.20 17.44
N GLN A 58 6.20 -10.64 16.85
CA GLN A 58 7.17 -9.77 16.19
C GLN A 58 6.53 -9.10 14.95
N ASP A 59 6.76 -7.79 14.81
CA ASP A 59 6.43 -7.03 13.58
C ASP A 59 7.67 -6.92 12.67
N ILE A 60 7.46 -6.43 11.45
CA ILE A 60 8.51 -6.25 10.44
C ILE A 60 9.64 -5.38 11.00
N ASP A 61 10.87 -5.89 10.88
CA ASP A 61 12.09 -5.18 11.23
C ASP A 61 12.96 -4.97 9.97
N PRO A 62 12.96 -3.77 9.37
CA PRO A 62 13.73 -3.50 8.16
C PRO A 62 15.24 -3.55 8.33
N THR A 63 15.75 -3.55 9.57
CA THR A 63 17.20 -3.62 9.86
C THR A 63 17.77 -5.02 9.69
N LYS A 64 16.92 -6.04 9.78
CA LYS A 64 17.29 -7.46 9.61
C LYS A 64 17.21 -7.95 8.16
N LEU A 65 17.02 -7.04 7.20
CA LEU A 65 16.96 -7.39 5.79
C LEU A 65 18.26 -8.07 5.32
N SER A 66 18.12 -9.24 4.71
CA SER A 66 19.21 -9.91 3.99
C SER A 66 19.04 -9.73 2.48
N ILE A 67 20.15 -9.59 1.76
CA ILE A 67 20.15 -9.39 0.30
C ILE A 67 21.10 -10.41 -0.35
N THR A 68 20.53 -11.23 -1.23
CA THR A 68 21.26 -12.16 -2.09
C THR A 68 21.07 -11.71 -3.53
N ARG A 69 22.17 -11.30 -4.18
CA ARG A 69 22.15 -10.80 -5.56
C ARG A 69 22.16 -11.93 -6.58
N THR A 70 21.51 -11.71 -7.72
CA THR A 70 21.61 -12.62 -8.87
C THR A 70 23.04 -12.67 -9.41
N SER A 71 23.48 -13.85 -9.83
CA SER A 71 24.73 -14.05 -10.57
C SER A 71 24.56 -13.85 -12.07
N SER A 72 23.32 -13.85 -12.56
CA SER A 72 22.97 -13.78 -13.99
C SER A 72 21.91 -12.71 -14.22
N PRO A 73 22.30 -11.41 -14.30
CA PRO A 73 21.35 -10.32 -14.50
C PRO A 73 20.71 -10.36 -15.89
N THR A 74 19.40 -10.12 -15.95
CA THR A 74 18.63 -10.13 -17.21
C THR A 74 18.98 -8.93 -18.09
N ALA A 75 18.91 -9.08 -19.42
CA ALA A 75 19.05 -7.96 -20.33
C ALA A 75 17.83 -7.01 -20.21
N LEU A 76 18.07 -5.70 -20.24
CA LEU A 76 16.98 -4.73 -20.25
C LEU A 76 16.29 -4.73 -21.61
N LEU A 77 14.97 -4.69 -21.59
CA LEU A 77 14.15 -4.49 -22.79
C LEU A 77 13.98 -3.00 -23.06
N PRO A 78 13.87 -2.60 -24.32
CA PRO A 78 13.55 -1.22 -24.64
C PRO A 78 12.10 -0.91 -24.20
N PRO A 79 11.80 0.35 -23.81
CA PRO A 79 10.51 0.72 -23.24
C PRO A 79 9.28 0.36 -24.10
N GLU A 80 9.43 0.40 -25.43
CA GLU A 80 8.40 0.06 -26.41
C GLU A 80 7.99 -1.43 -26.40
N ASP A 81 8.88 -2.31 -25.95
CA ASP A 81 8.62 -3.76 -25.89
C ASP A 81 8.08 -4.20 -24.52
N LEU A 82 7.97 -3.29 -23.56
CA LEU A 82 7.50 -3.61 -22.21
C LEU A 82 5.98 -3.86 -22.21
N ILE A 83 5.60 -5.13 -22.02
CA ILE A 83 4.22 -5.54 -21.85
C ILE A 83 3.91 -5.70 -20.36
N PHE A 84 2.82 -5.07 -19.92
CA PHE A 84 2.36 -5.11 -18.54
C PHE A 84 2.23 -6.55 -18.01
N GLY A 85 2.91 -6.82 -16.88
CA GLY A 85 2.83 -8.10 -16.16
C GLY A 85 3.53 -9.28 -16.83
N ARG A 86 4.35 -9.06 -17.86
CA ARG A 86 5.09 -10.13 -18.55
C ARG A 86 6.58 -10.17 -18.22
N ASN A 87 7.16 -9.02 -17.89
CA ASN A 87 8.59 -8.90 -17.59
C ASN A 87 8.76 -8.58 -16.11
N PHE A 88 9.65 -9.31 -15.46
CA PHE A 88 9.97 -9.19 -14.04
C PHE A 88 11.43 -8.75 -13.88
N THR A 89 11.74 -8.15 -12.74
CA THR A 89 13.10 -7.75 -12.39
C THR A 89 13.90 -8.95 -11.86
N ASP A 90 15.19 -8.76 -11.61
CA ASP A 90 16.08 -9.87 -11.24
C ASP A 90 15.84 -10.40 -9.83
N HIS A 91 15.22 -9.61 -8.96
CA HIS A 91 15.02 -9.96 -7.55
C HIS A 91 13.55 -9.94 -7.15
N MET A 92 13.27 -10.56 -6.01
CA MET A 92 11.99 -10.47 -5.31
C MET A 92 12.21 -10.20 -3.82
N LEU A 93 11.30 -9.45 -3.20
CA LEU A 93 11.24 -9.24 -1.75
C LEU A 93 10.27 -10.25 -1.15
N SER A 94 10.73 -10.99 -0.14
CA SER A 94 9.94 -12.00 0.56
C SER A 94 10.02 -11.81 2.07
N LEU A 95 8.88 -11.98 2.73
CA LEU A 95 8.75 -12.01 4.19
C LEU A 95 7.90 -13.22 4.56
N GLU A 96 8.32 -13.94 5.60
CA GLU A 96 7.56 -15.05 6.15
C GLU A 96 6.89 -14.63 7.45
N TRP A 97 5.78 -15.28 7.77
CA TRP A 97 5.07 -15.06 9.02
C TRP A 97 4.70 -16.41 9.64
N THR A 98 4.88 -16.54 10.95
CA THR A 98 4.43 -17.70 11.72
C THR A 98 3.55 -17.25 12.89
N ALA A 99 2.59 -18.09 13.28
CA ALA A 99 1.71 -17.78 14.41
C ALA A 99 2.46 -17.71 15.76
N THR A 100 3.64 -18.33 15.85
CA THR A 100 4.46 -18.38 17.07
C THR A 100 5.43 -17.21 17.19
N GLU A 101 6.03 -16.77 16.08
CA GLU A 101 7.09 -15.76 16.11
C GLU A 101 6.62 -14.42 15.53
N GLY A 102 5.71 -14.44 14.56
CA GLY A 102 5.31 -13.26 13.81
C GLY A 102 6.07 -13.11 12.52
N TRP A 103 6.32 -11.86 12.13
CA TRP A 103 7.07 -11.54 10.94
C TRP A 103 8.55 -11.87 11.11
N LEU A 104 9.04 -12.77 10.25
CA LEU A 104 10.43 -13.16 10.17
C LEU A 104 11.24 -12.14 9.35
N PRO A 105 12.58 -12.15 9.46
CA PRO A 105 13.44 -11.23 8.70
C PRO A 105 13.17 -11.26 7.19
N ALA A 106 13.06 -10.06 6.61
CA ALA A 106 12.87 -9.90 5.17
C ALA A 106 14.10 -10.35 4.38
N ARG A 107 13.87 -10.82 3.17
CA ARG A 107 14.92 -11.19 2.22
C ARG A 107 14.65 -10.63 0.84
N ILE A 108 15.67 -10.06 0.22
CA ILE A 108 15.72 -9.82 -1.22
C ILE A 108 16.57 -10.95 -1.81
N THR A 109 15.98 -11.76 -2.68
CA THR A 109 16.64 -12.91 -3.32
C THR A 109 16.45 -12.84 -4.82
N PRO A 110 17.25 -13.57 -5.62
CA PRO A 110 16.98 -13.71 -7.05
C PRO A 110 15.54 -14.17 -7.28
N TYR A 111 14.91 -13.65 -8.33
CA TYR A 111 13.56 -14.03 -8.72
C TYR A 111 13.49 -15.53 -8.97
N GLN A 112 12.52 -16.19 -8.35
CA GLN A 112 12.38 -17.64 -8.37
C GLN A 112 10.92 -18.05 -8.15
N ASN A 113 10.61 -19.31 -8.46
CA ASN A 113 9.30 -19.88 -8.18
C ASN A 113 9.07 -20.03 -6.67
N LEU A 114 7.82 -19.88 -6.25
CA LEU A 114 7.40 -20.19 -4.88
C LEU A 114 7.28 -21.71 -4.72
N SER A 115 7.92 -22.24 -3.67
CA SER A 115 7.75 -23.65 -3.24
C SER A 115 6.75 -23.68 -2.10
N LEU A 116 5.53 -24.16 -2.36
CA LEU A 116 4.42 -24.17 -1.40
C LEU A 116 3.85 -25.58 -1.29
N ASP A 117 3.36 -25.92 -0.10
CA ASP A 117 2.60 -27.15 0.11
C ASP A 117 1.32 -27.11 -0.75
N PRO A 118 0.95 -28.19 -1.47
CA PRO A 118 -0.29 -28.24 -2.24
C PRO A 118 -1.57 -27.94 -1.43
N ALA A 119 -1.55 -28.16 -0.12
CA ALA A 119 -2.64 -27.86 0.81
C ALA A 119 -2.65 -26.40 1.29
N THR A 120 -1.72 -25.55 0.84
CA THR A 120 -1.67 -24.13 1.23
C THR A 120 -2.98 -23.43 0.88
N CYS A 121 -3.58 -22.75 1.87
CA CYS A 121 -4.92 -22.15 1.79
C CYS A 121 -5.13 -21.22 0.58
N VAL A 122 -4.07 -20.60 0.06
CA VAL A 122 -4.12 -19.77 -1.16
C VAL A 122 -4.72 -20.54 -2.36
N PHE A 123 -4.40 -21.82 -2.52
CA PHE A 123 -4.88 -22.64 -3.65
C PHE A 123 -6.31 -23.17 -3.49
N HIS A 124 -6.83 -23.21 -2.26
CA HIS A 124 -8.12 -23.83 -1.96
C HIS A 124 -9.22 -22.80 -1.69
N TYR A 125 -8.85 -21.68 -1.08
CA TYR A 125 -9.80 -20.71 -0.55
C TYR A 125 -9.49 -19.26 -0.95
N ALA A 126 -8.56 -19.07 -1.91
CA ALA A 126 -8.13 -17.74 -2.36
C ALA A 126 -7.75 -16.81 -1.19
N PHE A 127 -7.02 -17.37 -0.21
CA PHE A 127 -6.60 -16.67 1.00
C PHE A 127 -5.41 -15.76 0.72
N GLU A 128 -5.64 -14.73 -0.10
CA GLU A 128 -4.65 -13.81 -0.62
C GLU A 128 -5.21 -12.42 -0.85
N CYS A 129 -4.33 -11.42 -0.83
CA CYS A 129 -4.62 -10.07 -1.30
C CYS A 129 -3.36 -9.47 -1.91
N PHE A 130 -3.52 -8.53 -2.85
CA PHE A 130 -2.40 -7.90 -3.55
C PHE A 130 -2.52 -6.38 -3.56
N GLU A 131 -1.41 -5.72 -3.87
CA GLU A 131 -1.34 -4.27 -4.04
C GLU A 131 -0.68 -3.87 -5.36
N GLY A 132 -0.97 -2.64 -5.81
CA GLY A 132 -0.45 -2.07 -7.04
C GLY A 132 0.08 -0.66 -6.83
N MET A 133 1.41 -0.50 -6.93
CA MET A 133 2.07 0.81 -6.92
C MET A 133 3.29 0.86 -7.83
N LYS A 134 3.83 2.07 -8.00
CA LYS A 134 4.79 2.43 -9.03
C LYS A 134 5.94 3.26 -8.46
N ALA A 135 7.17 2.99 -8.91
CA ALA A 135 8.37 3.79 -8.63
C ALA A 135 8.91 4.52 -9.88
N TYR A 136 8.95 5.85 -9.85
CA TYR A 136 9.38 6.66 -10.99
C TYR A 136 10.77 7.21 -10.77
N LYS A 137 11.56 7.40 -11.83
CA LYS A 137 12.73 8.27 -11.79
C LYS A 137 12.31 9.71 -12.13
N ASP A 138 12.85 10.67 -11.39
CA ASP A 138 12.77 12.08 -11.79
C ASP A 138 13.90 12.43 -12.77
N LYS A 139 13.88 13.67 -13.29
CA LYS A 139 14.90 14.16 -14.23
C LYS A 139 16.33 14.14 -13.68
N SER A 140 16.48 14.03 -12.36
CA SER A 140 17.77 13.94 -11.68
C SER A 140 18.14 12.48 -11.34
N GLY A 141 17.35 11.51 -11.80
CA GLY A 141 17.54 10.08 -11.53
C GLY A 141 17.06 9.63 -10.15
N ASN A 142 16.42 10.50 -9.35
CA ASN A 142 15.94 10.09 -8.03
C ASN A 142 14.69 9.24 -8.15
N ILE A 143 14.66 8.13 -7.43
CA ILE A 143 13.53 7.20 -7.40
C ILE A 143 12.46 7.71 -6.42
N ARG A 144 11.20 7.69 -6.86
CA ARG A 144 10.04 8.17 -6.09
C ARG A 144 8.90 7.17 -6.14
N LEU A 145 8.34 6.84 -4.98
CA LEU A 145 7.07 6.11 -4.86
C LEU A 145 5.92 7.12 -4.74
N PHE A 146 4.81 6.87 -5.43
CA PHE A 146 3.62 7.73 -5.34
C PHE A 146 2.67 7.23 -4.25
N ARG A 147 2.55 8.01 -3.16
CA ARG A 147 1.64 7.76 -2.03
C ARG A 147 1.68 6.32 -1.48
N PRO A 148 2.87 5.76 -1.19
CA PRO A 148 2.98 4.37 -0.74
C PRO A 148 2.25 4.14 0.60
N ASP A 149 2.10 5.18 1.43
CA ASP A 149 1.29 5.20 2.66
C ASP A 149 -0.15 4.72 2.41
N ARG A 150 -0.77 5.15 1.30
CA ARG A 150 -2.15 4.80 0.97
C ARG A 150 -2.30 3.37 0.47
N ASN A 151 -1.29 2.88 -0.23
CA ASN A 151 -1.24 1.48 -0.63
C ASN A 151 -1.08 0.58 0.60
N MET A 152 -0.19 0.91 1.54
CA MET A 152 -0.01 0.10 2.75
C MET A 152 -1.25 0.10 3.64
N ALA A 153 -1.90 1.26 3.81
CA ALA A 153 -3.16 1.33 4.54
C ALA A 153 -4.25 0.43 3.93
N ARG A 154 -4.35 0.40 2.59
CA ARG A 154 -5.32 -0.45 1.88
C ARG A 154 -4.95 -1.94 1.94
N LEU A 155 -3.67 -2.27 1.90
CA LEU A 155 -3.18 -3.64 2.06
C LEU A 155 -3.50 -4.16 3.45
N ASN A 156 -3.14 -3.42 4.52
CA ASN A 156 -3.49 -3.78 5.89
C ASN A 156 -5.00 -3.93 6.10
N GLY A 157 -5.82 -3.04 5.52
CA GLY A 157 -7.27 -3.17 5.58
C GLY A 157 -7.80 -4.41 4.85
N SER A 158 -7.16 -4.83 3.77
CA SER A 158 -7.50 -6.07 3.05
C SER A 158 -7.05 -7.29 3.83
N SER A 159 -5.81 -7.31 4.33
CA SER A 159 -5.27 -8.37 5.19
C SER A 159 -6.15 -8.62 6.40
N ALA A 160 -6.51 -7.57 7.14
CA ALA A 160 -7.39 -7.67 8.30
C ALA A 160 -8.77 -8.23 7.93
N ARG A 161 -9.34 -7.84 6.77
CA ARG A 161 -10.66 -8.32 6.33
C ARG A 161 -10.67 -9.81 6.02
N ILE A 162 -9.55 -10.37 5.57
CA ILE A 162 -9.41 -11.80 5.31
C ILE A 162 -8.61 -12.51 6.41
N ALA A 163 -8.41 -11.92 7.59
CA ALA A 163 -7.69 -12.51 8.71
C ALA A 163 -6.23 -12.94 8.41
N LEU A 164 -5.57 -12.27 7.46
CA LEU A 164 -4.10 -12.30 7.32
C LEU A 164 -3.44 -11.39 8.37
N PRO A 165 -2.18 -11.66 8.75
CA PRO A 165 -1.44 -10.78 9.66
C PRO A 165 -1.30 -9.37 9.09
N THR A 166 -1.58 -8.36 9.92
CA THR A 166 -1.24 -6.97 9.64
C THR A 166 0.23 -6.71 9.95
N PHE A 167 0.73 -5.56 9.50
CA PHE A 167 2.13 -5.17 9.67
C PHE A 167 2.29 -3.65 9.85
N ASP A 168 3.43 -3.22 10.34
CA ASP A 168 3.82 -1.81 10.34
C ASP A 168 3.97 -1.27 8.89
N PRO A 169 3.12 -0.32 8.45
CA PRO A 169 3.16 0.22 7.09
C PRO A 169 4.48 0.92 6.78
N ASP A 170 5.10 1.62 7.73
CA ASP A 170 6.33 2.37 7.47
C ASP A 170 7.53 1.44 7.28
N ALA A 171 7.57 0.36 8.06
CA ALA A 171 8.56 -0.71 7.90
C ALA A 171 8.47 -1.39 6.52
N MET A 172 7.26 -1.69 6.06
CA MET A 172 7.04 -2.25 4.72
C MET A 172 7.45 -1.27 3.61
N ILE A 173 7.19 0.03 3.78
CA ILE A 173 7.60 1.07 2.82
C ILE A 173 9.12 1.16 2.72
N ASP A 174 9.84 1.09 3.84
CA ASP A 174 11.31 1.08 3.83
C ASP A 174 11.86 -0.15 3.09
N LEU A 175 11.30 -1.34 3.34
CA LEU A 175 11.69 -2.56 2.62
C LEU A 175 11.41 -2.48 1.12
N ILE A 176 10.24 -2.00 0.70
CA ILE A 176 9.93 -1.76 -0.70
C ILE A 176 10.91 -0.75 -1.30
N GLY A 177 11.26 0.31 -0.56
CA GLY A 177 12.26 1.29 -0.98
C GLY A 177 13.65 0.68 -1.21
N LYS A 178 14.09 -0.20 -0.31
CA LYS A 178 15.35 -0.96 -0.45
C LYS A 178 15.32 -1.92 -1.64
N PHE A 179 14.22 -2.65 -1.83
CA PHE A 179 14.02 -3.54 -2.96
C PHE A 179 14.04 -2.80 -4.31
N VAL A 180 13.29 -1.70 -4.42
CA VAL A 180 13.25 -0.88 -5.63
C VAL A 180 14.62 -0.28 -5.96
N LYS A 181 15.42 0.07 -4.94
CA LYS A 181 16.80 0.55 -5.15
C LYS A 181 17.73 -0.55 -5.67
N GLU A 182 17.58 -1.78 -5.22
CA GLU A 182 18.38 -2.92 -5.71
C GLU A 182 18.11 -3.15 -7.21
N ASP A 183 16.84 -3.08 -7.64
CA ASP A 183 16.43 -3.25 -9.03
C ASP A 183 16.27 -1.92 -9.81
N ALA A 184 16.93 -0.85 -9.38
CA ALA A 184 16.77 0.50 -9.93
C ALA A 184 17.01 0.61 -11.45
N ARG A 185 17.84 -0.28 -12.01
CA ARG A 185 18.14 -0.33 -13.45
C ARG A 185 16.92 -0.67 -14.32
N PHE A 186 15.90 -1.30 -13.74
CA PHE A 186 14.66 -1.67 -14.44
C PHE A 186 13.63 -0.54 -14.47
N ILE A 187 13.87 0.57 -13.75
CA ILE A 187 12.97 1.73 -13.78
C ILE A 187 13.32 2.55 -15.03
N PRO A 188 12.39 2.70 -16.01
CA PRO A 188 12.63 3.53 -17.18
C PRO A 188 12.84 5.00 -16.80
N GLU A 189 13.57 5.70 -17.67
CA GLU A 189 13.73 7.17 -17.60
C GLU A 189 12.44 7.91 -17.98
#